data_AF-A0A418N704-F1
#
_entry.id   AF-A0A418N704-F1
#
_cell.length_a   1.000
_cell.length_b   1.000
_cell.length_c   1.000
_cell.angle_alpha   90.00
_cell.angle_beta   90.00
_cell.angle_gamma   90.00
#
_symmetry.space_group_name_H-M   'P 1'
#
loop_
_entity.id
_entity.type
_entity.pdbx_description
1 polymer ?
#
loop_
_entity_poly.entity_id
_entity_poly.type
_entity_poly.pdbx_seq_one_letter_code
_entity_poly.pdbx_strand_id
1 'polypeptide(L)'
;MSSKEEYNHIGWRIIKTKNDKYALEYERDVLGEEGALISISEEVFHAAKEPNCDLTDLFRKYNLDNCKVLIRIGKPVNLANPKARKNTHNKFYGRGYIVEKTDKGFFLNYQLDRHGGGMREFEINERIYLFARNSNLSTSDILKKFDLYKYDIPENDIK
;
A
#
# COMPACT_ATOMS: atom_id res chain seq x y z
N MET A 1 29.89 21.17 -25.11
CA MET A 1 28.79 21.58 -24.22
C MET A 1 27.56 20.82 -24.68
N SER A 2 27.14 19.77 -23.95
CA SER A 2 26.00 18.94 -24.37
C SER A 2 24.72 19.56 -23.81
N SER A 3 23.82 19.96 -24.69
CA SER A 3 22.50 20.49 -24.38
C SER A 3 21.71 19.46 -23.58
N LYS A 4 21.35 19.78 -22.34
CA LYS A 4 20.35 19.01 -21.61
C LYS A 4 19.00 19.29 -22.27
N GLU A 5 18.50 18.33 -23.03
CA GLU A 5 17.11 18.32 -23.45
C GLU A 5 16.28 17.84 -22.25
N GLU A 6 15.46 18.74 -21.73
CA GLU A 6 14.58 18.49 -20.59
C GLU A 6 13.13 18.66 -21.07
N TYR A 7 12.29 17.68 -20.79
CA TYR A 7 10.85 17.74 -21.06
C TYR A 7 10.10 17.40 -19.78
N ASN A 8 9.17 18.26 -19.40
CA ASN A 8 8.46 18.18 -18.14
C ASN A 8 7.02 17.74 -18.40
N HIS A 9 6.64 16.65 -17.76
CA HIS A 9 5.27 16.19 -17.59
C HIS A 9 4.88 16.38 -16.12
N ILE A 10 3.59 16.39 -15.79
CA ILE A 10 3.15 16.59 -14.40
C ILE A 10 3.72 15.45 -13.53
N GLY A 11 4.64 15.79 -12.64
CA GLY A 11 5.33 14.87 -11.73
C GLY A 11 6.55 14.14 -12.31
N TRP A 12 6.94 14.36 -13.57
CA TRP A 12 8.08 13.66 -14.18
C TRP A 12 8.88 14.55 -15.13
N ARG A 13 10.19 14.45 -15.02
CA ARG A 13 11.15 15.04 -15.95
C ARG A 13 11.84 13.95 -16.74
N ILE A 14 11.99 14.15 -18.04
CA ILE A 14 12.80 13.28 -18.88
C ILE A 14 14.18 13.91 -19.04
N ILE A 15 15.22 13.16 -18.69
CA ILE A 15 16.61 13.61 -18.78
C ILE A 15 17.43 12.71 -19.71
N LYS A 16 18.35 13.33 -20.46
CA LYS A 16 19.42 12.60 -21.14
C LYS A 16 20.60 12.43 -20.19
N THR A 17 20.97 11.19 -19.87
CA THR A 17 22.12 10.91 -19.01
C THR A 17 23.44 10.97 -19.80
N LYS A 18 24.57 11.05 -19.09
CA LYS A 18 25.92 11.21 -19.68
C LYS A 18 26.37 10.06 -20.60
N ASN A 19 25.69 8.92 -20.59
CA ASN A 19 26.05 7.73 -21.38
C ASN A 19 25.10 7.49 -22.58
N ASP A 20 24.48 8.55 -23.12
CA ASP A 20 23.44 8.46 -24.17
C ASP A 20 22.24 7.55 -23.80
N LYS A 21 22.01 7.34 -22.50
CA LYS A 21 20.83 6.66 -21.98
C LYS A 21 19.80 7.69 -21.55
N TYR A 22 18.56 7.49 -21.94
CA TYR A 22 17.44 8.33 -21.51
C TYR A 22 16.92 7.84 -20.16
N ALA A 23 16.50 8.77 -19.30
CA ALA A 23 15.90 8.43 -18.03
C ALA A 23 14.67 9.28 -17.71
N LEU A 24 13.69 8.66 -17.08
CA LEU A 24 12.60 9.34 -16.39
C LEU A 24 13.04 9.62 -14.95
N GLU A 25 12.98 10.87 -14.54
CA GLU A 25 13.25 11.37 -13.20
C GLU A 25 11.95 11.86 -12.58
N TYR A 26 11.66 11.40 -11.37
CA TYR A 26 10.44 11.79 -10.69
C TYR A 26 10.58 13.18 -10.05
N GLU A 27 9.70 14.11 -10.44
CA GLU A 27 9.59 15.44 -9.84
C GLU A 27 8.44 15.45 -8.82
N ARG A 28 8.71 15.95 -7.62
CA ARG A 28 7.83 15.84 -6.45
C ARG A 28 6.44 16.41 -6.76
N ASP A 29 5.39 15.61 -6.57
CA ASP A 29 4.09 16.04 -6.01
C ASP A 29 2.99 14.95 -5.97
N VAL A 30 3.22 13.72 -6.45
CA VAL A 30 2.18 12.67 -6.41
C VAL A 30 2.66 11.21 -6.18
N LEU A 31 3.82 10.75 -6.68
CA LEU A 31 4.24 9.33 -6.71
C LEU A 31 5.78 9.05 -6.79
N GLY A 32 6.44 8.59 -5.72
CA GLY A 32 7.82 8.04 -5.82
C GLY A 32 8.84 8.71 -4.89
N GLU A 33 10.07 8.18 -4.85
CA GLU A 33 11.19 8.85 -4.18
C GLU A 33 11.70 9.95 -5.13
N GLU A 34 11.68 11.20 -4.68
CA GLU A 34 12.18 12.34 -5.45
C GLU A 34 13.60 12.06 -5.94
N GLY A 35 13.85 12.25 -7.24
CA GLY A 35 15.14 11.94 -7.86
C GLY A 35 15.34 10.46 -8.22
N ALA A 36 14.32 9.60 -8.07
CA ALA A 36 14.37 8.24 -8.61
C ALA A 36 14.47 8.26 -10.13
N LEU A 37 15.38 7.44 -10.67
CA LEU A 37 15.69 7.37 -12.09
C LEU A 37 15.29 6.02 -12.69
N ILE A 38 14.66 6.06 -13.86
CA ILE A 38 14.30 4.87 -14.62
C ILE A 38 14.92 4.99 -15.99
N SER A 39 15.82 4.05 -16.31
CA SER A 39 16.37 3.97 -17.67
C SER A 39 15.28 3.57 -18.65
N ILE A 40 15.11 4.38 -19.69
CA ILE A 40 14.14 4.16 -20.76
C ILE A 40 14.86 4.10 -22.12
N SER A 41 14.22 3.50 -23.11
CA SER A 41 14.73 3.47 -24.49
C SER A 41 14.52 4.82 -25.18
N GLU A 42 15.22 5.02 -26.30
CA GLU A 42 15.04 6.17 -27.18
C GLU A 42 13.62 6.29 -27.74
N GLU A 43 12.99 5.15 -28.02
CA GLU A 43 11.61 5.09 -28.49
C GLU A 43 10.64 5.68 -27.45
N VAL A 44 10.82 5.32 -26.18
CA VAL A 44 10.02 5.85 -25.06
C VAL A 44 10.25 7.36 -24.91
N PHE A 45 11.50 7.81 -25.06
CA PHE A 45 11.85 9.22 -25.03
C PHE A 45 11.11 10.04 -26.09
N HIS A 46 11.05 9.54 -27.32
CA HIS A 46 10.33 10.21 -28.40
C HIS A 46 8.81 10.19 -28.20
N ALA A 47 8.26 9.05 -27.76
CA ALA A 47 6.83 8.94 -27.48
C ALA A 47 6.37 9.92 -26.39
N ALA A 48 7.20 10.14 -25.36
CA ALA A 48 6.88 11.04 -24.27
C ALA A 48 6.89 12.54 -24.67
N LYS A 49 7.51 12.89 -25.80
CA LYS A 49 7.49 14.26 -26.36
C LYS A 49 6.22 14.58 -27.16
N GLU A 50 5.34 13.61 -27.40
CA GLU A 50 4.10 13.85 -28.14
C GLU A 50 3.15 14.75 -27.32
N PRO A 51 2.51 15.76 -27.93
CA PRO A 51 1.77 16.81 -27.22
C PRO A 51 0.50 16.34 -26.47
N ASN A 52 0.16 15.05 -26.52
CA ASN A 52 -0.95 14.45 -25.76
C ASN A 52 -0.53 13.12 -25.11
N CYS A 53 0.76 12.92 -24.86
CA CYS A 53 1.23 11.70 -24.22
C CYS A 53 0.79 11.66 -22.75
N ASP A 54 -0.11 10.74 -22.39
CA ASP A 54 -0.36 10.42 -20.98
C ASP A 54 0.72 9.47 -20.46
N LEU A 55 1.25 9.75 -19.28
CA LEU A 55 2.31 8.96 -18.69
C LEU A 55 1.83 7.54 -18.35
N THR A 56 0.57 7.40 -17.96
CA THR A 56 -0.04 6.08 -17.71
C THR A 56 -0.08 5.25 -18.98
N ASP A 57 -0.45 5.87 -20.10
CA ASP A 57 -0.49 5.21 -21.40
C ASP A 57 0.91 4.89 -21.92
N LEU A 58 1.90 5.76 -21.68
CA LEU A 58 3.30 5.49 -21.99
C LEU A 58 3.82 4.27 -21.20
N PHE A 59 3.49 4.18 -19.91
CA PHE A 59 3.93 3.07 -19.08
C PHE A 59 3.31 1.74 -19.51
N ARG A 60 2.01 1.75 -19.80
CA ARG A 60 1.29 0.57 -20.31
C ARG A 60 1.83 0.13 -21.66
N LYS A 61 1.94 1.07 -22.61
CA LYS A 61 2.36 0.80 -23.99
C LYS A 61 3.76 0.22 -24.06
N TYR A 62 4.67 0.73 -23.24
CA TYR A 62 6.07 0.30 -23.22
C TYR A 62 6.40 -0.66 -22.07
N ASN A 63 5.39 -1.19 -21.38
CA ASN A 63 5.53 -2.13 -20.27
C ASN A 63 6.53 -1.67 -19.18
N LEU A 64 6.57 -0.36 -18.95
CA LEU A 64 7.40 0.27 -17.90
C LEU A 64 6.83 0.01 -16.50
N ASP A 65 5.63 -0.58 -16.42
CA ASP A 65 5.03 -1.07 -15.17
C ASP A 65 5.92 -2.10 -14.46
N ASN A 66 6.75 -2.85 -15.20
CA ASN A 66 7.74 -3.78 -14.62
C ASN A 66 8.97 -3.07 -14.02
N CYS A 67 9.15 -1.77 -14.25
CA CYS A 67 10.14 -0.99 -13.54
C CYS A 67 9.66 -0.83 -12.10
N LYS A 68 10.27 -1.59 -11.19
CA LYS A 68 10.02 -1.64 -9.72
C LYS A 68 9.97 -0.27 -9.02
N VAL A 69 10.31 0.81 -9.71
CA VAL A 69 10.31 2.19 -9.24
C VAL A 69 8.91 2.83 -9.34
N LEU A 70 8.00 2.30 -10.18
CA LEU A 70 6.73 2.96 -10.54
C LEU A 70 5.48 2.34 -9.96
N ILE A 71 5.51 1.09 -9.51
CA ILE A 71 4.36 0.50 -8.85
C ILE A 71 4.37 0.87 -7.37
N ARG A 72 3.73 2.00 -7.07
CA ARG A 72 2.91 2.11 -5.85
C ARG A 72 1.73 3.08 -6.02
N ILE A 73 0.88 2.80 -7.01
CA ILE A 73 -0.57 2.94 -6.80
C ILE A 73 -0.96 1.86 -5.80
N GLY A 74 -1.12 2.25 -4.53
CA GLY A 74 -1.46 1.35 -3.43
C GLY A 74 -0.32 0.38 -3.08
N LYS A 75 -0.05 0.19 -1.79
CA LYS A 75 0.92 -0.81 -1.35
C LYS A 75 0.56 -2.16 -1.99
N PRO A 76 1.44 -2.85 -2.75
CA PRO A 76 1.29 -4.30 -2.90
C PRO A 76 1.42 -4.85 -1.49
N VAL A 77 0.29 -5.19 -0.89
CA VAL A 77 0.27 -6.04 0.30
C VAL A 77 0.86 -7.34 -0.19
N ASN A 78 2.08 -7.61 0.24
CA ASN A 78 2.70 -8.89 0.03
C ASN A 78 1.91 -9.90 0.88
N LEU A 79 0.77 -10.38 0.34
CA LEU A 79 -0.11 -11.35 0.99
C LEU A 79 0.63 -12.68 1.25
N ALA A 80 1.79 -12.86 0.62
CA ALA A 80 2.65 -14.03 0.72
C ALA A 80 3.94 -13.82 1.54
N ASN A 81 4.17 -12.66 2.17
CA ASN A 81 5.31 -12.52 3.08
C ASN A 81 4.87 -12.80 4.53
N PRO A 82 5.17 -13.98 5.09
CA PRO A 82 4.91 -14.27 6.51
C PRO A 82 5.64 -13.32 7.46
N LYS A 83 6.58 -12.48 6.98
CA LYS A 83 7.20 -11.39 7.77
C LYS A 83 6.35 -10.12 7.90
N ALA A 84 5.24 -9.96 7.17
CA ALA A 84 4.36 -8.79 7.29
C ALA A 84 3.45 -8.84 8.53
N ARG A 85 3.21 -10.02 9.10
CA ARG A 85 2.41 -10.24 10.33
C ARG A 85 3.35 -10.47 11.52
N LYS A 86 4.06 -9.43 11.94
CA LYS A 86 4.93 -9.49 13.13
C LYS A 86 4.21 -8.86 14.32
N ASN A 87 4.13 -9.61 15.42
CA ASN A 87 3.66 -9.07 16.69
C ASN A 87 4.65 -8.01 17.20
N THR A 88 4.14 -6.84 17.55
CA THR A 88 4.86 -5.74 18.17
C THR A 88 4.25 -5.43 19.53
N HIS A 89 4.83 -4.49 20.28
CA HIS A 89 4.23 -4.03 21.53
C HIS A 89 2.81 -3.47 21.34
N ASN A 90 2.57 -2.80 20.20
CA ASN A 90 1.31 -2.13 19.91
C ASN A 90 0.35 -2.95 19.04
N LYS A 91 0.81 -3.98 18.32
CA LYS A 91 -0.03 -4.73 17.38
C LYS A 91 0.20 -6.22 17.51
N PHE A 92 -0.86 -7.01 17.60
CA PHE A 92 -0.79 -8.45 17.75
C PHE A 92 -1.73 -9.14 16.76
N TYR A 93 -1.20 -10.08 16.00
CA TYR A 93 -1.92 -10.91 15.04
C TYR A 93 -2.27 -12.25 15.71
N GLY A 94 -3.54 -12.41 16.08
CA GLY A 94 -4.08 -13.63 16.66
C GLY A 94 -4.69 -14.57 15.62
N ARG A 95 -5.41 -15.59 16.08
CA ARG A 95 -6.06 -16.59 15.21
C ARG A 95 -7.34 -16.02 14.58
N GLY A 96 -7.17 -15.28 13.48
CA GLY A 96 -8.26 -14.69 12.70
C GLY A 96 -8.62 -13.26 13.11
N TYR A 97 -7.84 -12.64 14.00
CA TYR A 97 -8.06 -11.27 14.45
C TYR A 97 -6.72 -10.54 14.64
N ILE A 98 -6.80 -9.22 14.78
CA ILE A 98 -5.70 -8.32 15.12
C ILE A 98 -6.15 -7.50 16.31
N VAL A 99 -5.32 -7.35 17.33
CA VAL A 99 -5.53 -6.33 18.37
C VAL A 99 -4.45 -5.27 18.30
N GLU A 100 -4.83 -4.01 18.43
CA GLU A 100 -3.96 -2.85 18.29
C GLU A 100 -4.15 -1.84 19.42
N LYS A 101 -3.05 -1.28 19.91
CA LYS A 101 -3.01 -0.12 20.80
C LYS A 101 -2.60 1.10 19.98
N THR A 102 -3.42 2.13 20.02
CA THR A 102 -3.16 3.44 19.42
C THR A 102 -3.22 4.54 20.48
N ASP A 103 -2.94 5.78 20.11
CA ASP A 103 -3.12 6.94 21.01
C ASP A 103 -4.58 7.18 21.39
N LYS A 104 -5.53 6.61 20.63
CA LYS A 104 -6.98 6.78 20.83
C LYS A 104 -7.63 5.67 21.66
N GLY A 105 -6.91 4.58 21.95
CA GLY A 105 -7.48 3.43 22.65
C GLY A 105 -6.98 2.09 22.12
N PHE A 106 -7.71 1.03 22.46
CA PHE A 106 -7.41 -0.33 22.05
C PHE A 106 -8.48 -0.84 21.10
N PHE A 107 -8.07 -1.57 20.07
CA PHE A 107 -8.96 -2.00 18.99
C PHE A 107 -8.79 -3.48 18.71
N LEU A 108 -9.89 -4.15 18.36
CA LEU A 108 -9.94 -5.51 17.85
C LEU A 108 -10.48 -5.50 16.43
N ASN A 109 -9.77 -6.15 15.53
CA ASN A 109 -10.05 -6.18 14.10
C ASN A 109 -10.13 -7.63 13.60
N TYR A 110 -11.09 -7.99 12.75
CA TYR A 110 -11.07 -9.26 12.01
C TYR A 110 -11.71 -9.15 10.62
N GLN A 111 -11.37 -10.11 9.75
CA GLN A 111 -11.96 -10.21 8.42
C GLN A 111 -13.28 -10.96 8.48
N LEU A 112 -14.30 -10.43 7.80
CA LEU A 112 -15.64 -11.01 7.77
C LEU A 112 -15.71 -12.19 6.79
N ASP A 113 -15.05 -12.09 5.62
CA ASP A 113 -15.06 -13.16 4.61
C ASP A 113 -13.68 -13.68 4.20
N ARG A 114 -13.62 -14.98 3.86
CA ARG A 114 -12.43 -15.66 3.29
C ARG A 114 -12.02 -15.15 1.90
N HIS A 115 -12.90 -14.43 1.21
CA HIS A 115 -12.70 -13.93 -0.16
C HIS A 115 -12.69 -12.40 -0.25
N GLY A 116 -12.19 -11.72 0.78
CA GLY A 116 -11.82 -10.29 0.69
C GLY A 116 -12.96 -9.29 0.93
N GLY A 117 -14.13 -9.74 1.40
CA GLY A 117 -15.23 -8.87 1.80
C GLY A 117 -15.07 -8.41 3.25
N GLY A 118 -14.60 -7.18 3.46
CA GLY A 118 -14.75 -6.45 4.74
C GLY A 118 -13.78 -6.79 5.88
N MET A 119 -13.46 -5.76 6.66
CA MET A 119 -12.84 -5.87 7.99
C MET A 119 -13.78 -5.21 9.00
N ARG A 120 -13.93 -5.81 10.17
CA ARG A 120 -14.69 -5.24 11.28
C ARG A 120 -13.78 -4.85 12.41
N GLU A 121 -13.93 -3.62 12.90
CA GLU A 121 -13.16 -3.03 13.98
C GLU A 121 -14.07 -2.71 15.18
N PHE A 122 -13.58 -3.01 16.39
CA PHE A 122 -14.22 -2.66 17.66
C PHE A 122 -13.24 -1.94 18.54
N GLU A 123 -13.68 -0.84 19.15
CA GLU A 123 -12.99 -0.35 20.34
C GLU A 123 -13.20 -1.34 21.49
N ILE A 124 -12.11 -1.73 22.12
CA ILE A 124 -12.07 -2.64 23.26
C ILE A 124 -11.32 -1.97 24.41
N ASN A 125 -11.51 -2.46 25.63
CA ASN A 125 -10.71 -2.01 26.76
C ASN A 125 -9.37 -2.76 26.85
N GLU A 126 -8.46 -2.23 27.67
CA GLU A 126 -7.12 -2.79 27.89
C GLU A 126 -7.16 -4.25 28.37
N ARG A 127 -8.15 -4.63 29.19
CA ARG A 127 -8.29 -6.01 29.69
C ARG A 127 -8.50 -6.99 28.55
N ILE A 128 -9.36 -6.66 27.59
CA ILE A 128 -9.61 -7.51 26.41
C ILE A 128 -8.35 -7.55 25.53
N TYR A 129 -7.67 -6.41 25.35
CA TYR A 129 -6.43 -6.31 24.58
C TYR A 129 -5.33 -7.22 25.14
N LEU A 130 -5.04 -7.11 26.44
CA LEU A 130 -4.04 -7.94 27.12
C LEU A 130 -4.44 -9.41 27.14
N PHE A 131 -5.73 -9.72 27.34
CA PHE A 131 -6.19 -11.10 27.30
C PHE A 131 -5.99 -11.72 25.92
N ALA A 132 -6.40 -11.03 24.84
CA ALA A 132 -6.26 -11.50 23.47
C ALA A 132 -4.79 -11.83 23.14
N ARG A 133 -3.86 -10.93 23.47
CA ARG A 133 -2.41 -11.09 23.26
C ARG A 133 -1.79 -12.31 23.93
N ASN A 134 -2.34 -12.72 25.08
CA ASN A 134 -1.82 -13.83 25.88
C ASN A 134 -2.63 -15.13 25.70
N SER A 135 -3.69 -15.11 24.89
CA SER A 135 -4.56 -16.26 24.65
C SER A 135 -4.22 -16.94 23.32
N ASN A 136 -4.49 -18.25 23.24
CA ASN A 136 -4.41 -19.01 21.98
C ASN A 136 -5.81 -19.23 21.35
N LEU A 137 -6.75 -18.33 21.66
CA LEU A 137 -8.15 -18.43 21.25
C LEU A 137 -8.39 -17.87 19.85
N SER A 138 -9.45 -18.35 19.19
CA SER A 138 -9.89 -17.82 17.90
C SER A 138 -10.68 -16.51 18.06
N THR A 139 -10.90 -15.80 16.95
CA THR A 139 -11.80 -14.63 16.93
C THR A 139 -13.15 -14.94 17.57
N SER A 140 -13.81 -16.03 17.16
CA SER A 140 -15.14 -16.40 17.64
C SER A 140 -15.17 -16.66 19.15
N ASP A 141 -14.10 -17.24 19.70
CA ASP A 141 -13.97 -17.48 21.14
C ASP A 141 -13.83 -16.17 21.94
N ILE A 142 -13.04 -15.22 21.42
CA ILE A 142 -12.86 -13.91 22.06
C ILE A 142 -14.16 -13.11 22.01
N LEU A 143 -14.84 -13.09 20.85
CA LEU A 143 -16.12 -12.39 20.71
C LEU A 143 -17.17 -12.96 21.66
N LYS A 144 -17.24 -14.29 21.78
CA LYS A 144 -18.16 -14.95 22.70
C LYS A 144 -17.82 -14.67 24.16
N LYS A 145 -16.53 -14.75 24.53
CA LYS A 145 -16.08 -14.58 25.93
C LYS A 145 -16.40 -13.18 26.49
N PHE A 146 -16.28 -12.16 25.66
CA PHE A 146 -16.47 -10.76 26.07
C PHE A 146 -17.80 -10.17 25.58
N ASP A 147 -18.70 -11.01 25.05
CA ASP A 147 -20.00 -10.59 24.54
C ASP A 147 -19.88 -9.42 23.55
N LEU A 148 -18.96 -9.55 22.60
CA LEU A 148 -18.66 -8.51 21.60
C LEU A 148 -19.53 -8.65 20.34
N TYR A 149 -20.23 -9.77 20.16
CA TYR A 149 -21.17 -9.97 19.04
C TYR A 149 -22.29 -8.93 19.02
N LYS A 150 -22.62 -8.30 20.15
CA LYS A 150 -23.58 -7.18 20.17
C LYS A 150 -23.15 -5.96 19.36
N TYR A 151 -21.85 -5.83 19.10
CA TYR A 151 -21.29 -4.78 18.26
C TYR A 151 -21.12 -5.27 16.80
N ASP A 152 -21.23 -6.58 16.58
CA ASP A 152 -21.07 -7.27 15.30
C ASP A 152 -22.38 -7.20 14.49
N ILE A 153 -22.81 -5.99 14.12
CA ILE A 153 -24.07 -5.71 13.41
C ILE A 153 -23.82 -5.60 11.88
N PRO A 154 -24.21 -6.59 11.05
CA PRO A 154 -24.00 -6.61 9.60
C PRO A 154 -24.53 -5.40 8.83
N GLU A 155 -25.61 -4.81 9.31
CA GLU A 155 -26.27 -3.67 8.68
C GLU A 155 -25.38 -2.41 8.65
N ASN A 156 -24.36 -2.34 9.52
CA ASN A 156 -23.42 -1.22 9.55
C ASN A 156 -22.31 -1.31 8.48
N ASP A 157 -22.16 -2.45 7.79
CA ASP A 157 -21.13 -2.64 6.77
C ASP A 157 -21.54 -2.09 5.39
N ILE A 158 -22.83 -1.79 5.20
CA ILE A 158 -23.36 -1.19 3.98
C ILE A 158 -23.38 0.34 4.17
N LYS A 159 -22.30 1.01 3.77
CA LYS A 159 -22.26 2.47 3.58
C LYS A 159 -21.65 2.82 2.24
#